data_AF-A0AA91GIZ8-F1
#
_entry.id   AF-A0AA91GIZ8-F1
#
_cell.length_a   1.000
_cell.length_b   1.000
_cell.length_c   1.000
_cell.angle_alpha   90.00
_cell.angle_beta   90.00
_cell.angle_gamma   90.00
#
_symmetry.space_group_name_H-M   'P 1'
#
loop_
_entity.id
_entity.type
_entity.pdbx_description
1 polymer ?
#
loop_
_entity_poly.entity_id
_entity_poly.type
_entity_poly.pdbx_seq_one_letter_code
_entity_poly.pdbx_strand_id
1 'polypeptide(L)'
;MLVMIIVSGLATIGVVLVQQPVRTASGGIADSESTSKDFTKTITQQIAKLEIQRAMLEPVFTADASIIEKIESQLGRLRQRLSQVQPDGNQAAVNDAVFEAIKAKIAELEVKRALLEPVFTSEAPVIQKIDSQIGSLSQRIAKIQPDNKAALNHAVSEAIKAKITELKAKRSLEATQDSSTSPNVTSIDSKLKSLEKRLVGR
;
A
#
# COMPACT_ATOMS: atom_id res chain seq x y z
N MET A 1 -62.78 56.70 -30.73
CA MET A 1 -64.17 56.22 -30.60
C MET A 1 -64.13 54.72 -30.84
N LEU A 2 -64.72 53.81 -30.07
CA LEU A 2 -65.65 53.83 -28.94
C LEU A 2 -65.40 52.46 -28.25
N VAL A 3 -65.15 52.45 -26.94
CA VAL A 3 -66.06 51.91 -25.91
C VAL A 3 -65.85 50.43 -25.57
N MET A 4 -65.39 50.31 -24.33
CA MET A 4 -65.41 49.21 -23.38
C MET A 4 -66.83 48.69 -23.14
N ILE A 5 -67.04 47.38 -23.13
CA ILE A 5 -68.13 46.77 -22.35
C ILE A 5 -67.59 45.58 -21.55
N ILE A 6 -68.02 45.60 -20.31
CA ILE A 6 -67.71 44.79 -19.13
C ILE A 6 -68.50 43.47 -19.20
N VAL A 7 -68.07 42.44 -18.46
CA VAL A 7 -68.87 41.74 -17.43
C VAL A 7 -68.32 40.34 -17.16
N SER A 8 -68.12 40.15 -15.86
CA SER A 8 -67.78 38.98 -15.05
C SER A 8 -68.52 37.67 -15.38
N GLY A 9 -67.85 36.55 -15.10
CA GLY A 9 -68.47 35.23 -14.94
C GLY A 9 -67.53 34.24 -14.26
N LEU A 10 -67.82 33.93 -13.00
CA LEU A 10 -67.13 32.92 -12.17
C LEU A 10 -67.28 31.50 -12.74
N ALA A 11 -66.19 30.72 -12.68
CA ALA A 11 -66.25 29.29 -12.39
C ALA A 11 -64.89 28.82 -11.84
N THR A 12 -64.80 28.74 -10.51
CA THR A 12 -63.71 28.07 -9.79
C THR A 12 -63.81 26.57 -9.98
N ILE A 13 -62.85 25.96 -10.68
CA ILE A 13 -62.60 24.52 -10.65
C ILE A 13 -61.27 24.32 -9.93
N GLY A 14 -61.35 23.69 -8.76
CA GLY A 14 -60.18 23.34 -7.95
C GLY A 14 -59.33 22.28 -8.66
N VAL A 15 -58.06 22.58 -8.84
CA VAL A 15 -57.02 21.57 -9.10
C VAL A 15 -56.12 21.56 -7.88
N VAL A 16 -56.11 20.42 -7.20
CA VAL A 16 -55.21 20.05 -6.11
C VAL A 16 -53.77 20.22 -6.62
N LEU A 17 -53.08 21.25 -6.14
CA LEU A 17 -51.66 21.44 -6.41
C LEU A 17 -50.87 20.53 -5.47
N VAL A 18 -50.49 19.35 -5.98
CA VAL A 18 -49.47 18.50 -5.37
C VAL A 18 -48.17 19.30 -5.32
N GLN A 19 -47.72 19.65 -4.11
CA GLN A 19 -46.39 20.21 -3.90
C GLN A 19 -45.35 19.15 -4.27
N GLN A 20 -44.72 19.31 -5.43
CA GLN A 20 -43.40 18.73 -5.67
C GLN A 20 -42.36 19.70 -5.09
N PRO A 21 -41.58 19.32 -4.07
CA PRO A 21 -40.47 20.13 -3.62
C PRO A 21 -39.45 20.23 -4.76
N VAL A 22 -39.15 21.45 -5.17
CA VAL A 22 -38.01 21.78 -6.01
C VAL A 22 -36.76 21.31 -5.27
N ARG A 23 -36.26 20.13 -5.62
CA ARG A 23 -34.91 19.70 -5.25
C ARG A 23 -33.96 20.55 -6.08
N THR A 24 -33.43 21.59 -5.45
CA THR A 24 -32.19 22.22 -5.89
C THR A 24 -31.13 21.13 -5.95
N ALA A 25 -30.67 20.82 -7.16
CA ALA A 25 -29.53 19.95 -7.39
C ALA A 25 -28.27 20.68 -6.90
N SER A 26 -27.99 20.58 -5.59
CA SER A 26 -26.71 20.90 -4.99
C SER A 26 -26.12 19.60 -4.47
N GLY A 27 -25.49 18.84 -5.37
CA GLY A 27 -24.91 17.53 -5.04
C GLY A 27 -23.97 16.94 -6.10
N GLY A 28 -23.72 17.62 -7.22
CA GLY A 28 -22.94 17.03 -8.34
C GLY A 28 -21.41 17.12 -8.21
N ILE A 29 -20.89 17.86 -7.23
CA ILE A 29 -19.45 18.17 -7.15
C ILE A 29 -18.71 17.17 -6.23
N ALA A 30 -19.33 16.76 -5.11
CA ALA A 30 -18.68 15.89 -4.13
C ALA A 30 -18.49 14.44 -4.64
N ASP A 31 -19.48 13.89 -5.37
CA ASP A 31 -19.45 12.48 -5.81
C ASP A 31 -18.43 12.24 -6.93
N SER A 32 -18.24 13.22 -7.82
CA SER A 32 -17.27 13.16 -8.92
C SER A 32 -15.83 13.31 -8.43
N GLU A 33 -15.60 14.18 -7.45
CA GLU A 33 -14.29 14.38 -6.83
C GLU A 33 -13.87 13.19 -5.97
N SER A 34 -14.80 12.61 -5.18
CA SER A 34 -14.53 11.41 -4.39
C SER A 34 -14.17 10.22 -5.28
N THR A 35 -14.91 10.01 -6.37
CA THR A 35 -14.66 8.89 -7.30
C THR A 35 -13.31 9.03 -8.02
N SER A 36 -12.95 10.25 -8.43
CA SER A 36 -11.65 10.54 -9.07
C SER A 36 -10.47 10.33 -8.11
N LYS A 37 -10.63 10.74 -6.84
CA LYS A 37 -9.61 10.57 -5.80
C LYS A 37 -9.37 9.10 -5.44
N ASP A 38 -10.44 8.31 -5.30
CA ASP A 38 -10.35 6.87 -5.01
C ASP A 38 -9.74 6.10 -6.18
N PHE A 39 -10.08 6.50 -7.40
CA PHE A 39 -9.49 5.96 -8.62
C PHE A 39 -7.98 6.24 -8.70
N THR A 40 -7.57 7.48 -8.43
CA THR A 40 -6.16 7.90 -8.40
C THR A 40 -5.36 7.13 -7.35
N LYS A 41 -5.91 6.99 -6.14
CA LYS A 41 -5.32 6.18 -5.07
C LYS A 41 -5.13 4.73 -5.49
N THR A 42 -6.14 4.15 -6.15
CA THR A 42 -6.11 2.77 -6.63
C THR A 42 -5.01 2.56 -7.69
N ILE A 43 -4.89 3.45 -8.67
CA ILE A 43 -3.78 3.37 -9.64
C ILE A 43 -2.43 3.48 -8.94
N THR A 44 -2.29 4.44 -8.03
CA THR A 44 -1.04 4.69 -7.31
C THR A 44 -0.58 3.45 -6.52
N GLN A 45 -1.51 2.77 -5.87
CA GLN A 45 -1.25 1.49 -5.18
C GLN A 45 -0.85 0.36 -6.15
N GLN A 46 -1.47 0.30 -7.32
CA GLN A 46 -1.09 -0.69 -8.35
C GLN A 46 0.32 -0.43 -8.90
N ILE A 47 0.68 0.83 -9.11
CA ILE A 47 2.05 1.21 -9.50
C ILE A 47 3.03 0.76 -8.43
N ALA A 48 2.78 1.09 -7.16
CA ALA A 48 3.63 0.69 -6.04
C ALA A 48 3.82 -0.84 -5.95
N LYS A 49 2.74 -1.61 -6.14
CA LYS A 49 2.79 -3.08 -6.16
C LYS A 49 3.65 -3.62 -7.29
N LEU A 50 3.51 -3.08 -8.51
CA LEU A 50 4.30 -3.51 -9.67
C LEU A 50 5.77 -3.12 -9.54
N GLU A 51 6.06 -1.96 -8.95
CA GLU A 51 7.43 -1.53 -8.65
C GLU A 51 8.12 -2.47 -7.66
N ILE A 52 7.42 -2.92 -6.62
CA ILE A 52 7.94 -3.97 -5.71
C ILE A 52 8.21 -5.25 -6.49
N GLN A 53 7.26 -5.70 -7.31
CA GLN A 53 7.42 -6.95 -8.07
C GLN A 53 8.62 -6.88 -9.02
N ARG A 54 8.77 -5.77 -9.74
CA ARG A 54 9.92 -5.51 -10.61
C ARG A 54 11.23 -5.59 -9.81
N ALA A 55 11.36 -4.80 -8.75
CA ALA A 55 12.57 -4.77 -7.92
C ALA A 55 12.88 -6.15 -7.29
N MET A 56 11.88 -6.93 -6.89
CA MET A 56 12.07 -8.28 -6.35
C MET A 56 12.54 -9.31 -7.39
N LEU A 57 12.34 -9.04 -8.68
CA LEU A 57 12.70 -9.92 -9.80
C LEU A 57 14.01 -9.51 -10.48
N GLU A 58 14.41 -8.24 -10.42
CA GLU A 58 15.67 -7.72 -10.98
C GLU A 58 16.93 -8.52 -10.60
N PRO A 59 17.08 -9.09 -9.38
CA PRO A 59 18.25 -9.91 -9.07
C PRO A 59 18.30 -11.27 -9.79
N VAL A 60 17.19 -11.71 -10.37
CA VAL A 60 17.04 -13.05 -10.96
C VAL A 60 16.85 -13.00 -12.47
N PHE A 61 16.27 -11.91 -12.97
CA PHE A 61 15.91 -11.74 -14.37
C PHE A 61 16.58 -10.51 -14.95
N THR A 62 17.00 -10.62 -16.21
CA THR A 62 17.43 -9.50 -17.03
C THR A 62 16.25 -8.61 -17.41
N ALA A 63 16.53 -7.37 -17.85
CA ALA A 63 15.50 -6.39 -18.16
C ALA A 63 14.60 -6.81 -19.35
N ASP A 64 15.13 -7.60 -20.29
CA ASP A 64 14.46 -8.16 -21.46
C ASP A 64 13.69 -9.46 -21.17
N ALA A 65 13.71 -9.96 -19.93
CA ALA A 65 12.90 -11.11 -19.56
C ALA A 65 11.41 -10.75 -19.73
N SER A 66 10.65 -11.62 -20.42
CA SER A 66 9.22 -11.39 -20.71
C SER A 66 8.37 -11.01 -19.48
N ILE A 67 8.72 -11.50 -18.29
CA ILE A 67 8.05 -11.13 -17.05
C ILE A 67 8.32 -9.67 -16.64
N ILE A 68 9.54 -9.18 -16.82
CA ILE A 68 9.93 -7.79 -16.54
C ILE A 68 9.27 -6.88 -17.57
N GLU A 69 9.34 -7.20 -18.86
CA GLU A 69 8.69 -6.44 -19.93
C GLU A 69 7.17 -6.29 -19.69
N LYS A 70 6.51 -7.37 -19.26
CA LYS A 70 5.08 -7.33 -18.93
C LYS A 70 4.78 -6.37 -17.79
N ILE A 71 5.61 -6.37 -16.75
CA ILE A 71 5.48 -5.45 -15.61
C ILE A 71 5.71 -4.00 -16.07
N GLU A 72 6.73 -3.74 -16.88
CA GLU A 72 7.04 -2.41 -17.40
C GLU A 72 5.93 -1.88 -18.31
N SER A 73 5.37 -2.73 -19.16
CA SER A 73 4.21 -2.42 -19.99
C SER A 73 2.98 -2.05 -19.15
N GLN A 74 2.73 -2.79 -18.06
CA GLN A 74 1.64 -2.46 -17.12
C GLN A 74 1.89 -1.13 -16.38
N LEU A 75 3.12 -0.89 -15.92
CA LEU A 75 3.51 0.37 -15.28
C LEU A 75 3.31 1.56 -16.23
N GLY A 76 3.71 1.43 -17.50
CA GLY A 76 3.51 2.46 -18.52
C GLY A 76 2.02 2.81 -18.71
N ARG A 77 1.17 1.78 -18.86
CA ARG A 77 -0.29 1.98 -18.99
C ARG A 77 -0.91 2.65 -17.76
N LEU A 78 -0.50 2.26 -16.55
CA LEU A 78 -1.02 2.86 -15.32
C LEU A 78 -0.60 4.32 -15.18
N ARG A 79 0.66 4.64 -15.49
CA ARG A 79 1.16 6.03 -15.49
C ARG A 79 0.42 6.89 -16.51
N GLN A 80 0.20 6.37 -17.72
CA GLN A 80 -0.57 7.07 -18.76
C GLN A 80 -2.02 7.32 -18.32
N ARG A 81 -2.66 6.32 -17.70
CA ARG A 81 -4.02 6.47 -17.17
C ARG A 81 -4.07 7.48 -16.04
N LEU A 82 -3.04 7.53 -15.19
CA LEU A 82 -2.93 8.51 -14.12
C LEU A 82 -2.79 9.93 -14.68
N SER A 83 -1.94 10.15 -15.68
CA SER A 83 -1.76 11.46 -16.31
C SER A 83 -3.00 11.97 -17.04
N GLN A 84 -3.87 11.07 -17.51
CA GLN A 84 -5.15 11.45 -18.11
C GLN A 84 -6.17 11.94 -17.08
N VAL A 85 -6.13 11.41 -15.86
CA VAL A 85 -7.07 11.78 -14.78
C VAL A 85 -6.54 12.94 -13.94
N GLN A 86 -5.22 13.05 -13.79
CA GLN A 86 -4.55 14.15 -13.09
C GLN A 86 -3.35 14.65 -13.90
N PRO A 87 -3.57 15.62 -14.80
CA PRO A 87 -2.53 16.19 -15.65
C PRO A 87 -1.46 16.95 -14.85
N ASP A 88 -1.85 17.59 -13.74
CA ASP A 88 -1.04 18.58 -13.02
C ASP A 88 0.01 17.99 -12.05
N GLY A 89 0.34 16.71 -12.22
CA GLY A 89 1.48 16.09 -11.55
C GLY A 89 1.09 15.28 -10.32
N ASN A 90 1.11 13.96 -10.50
CA ASN A 90 0.94 13.00 -9.42
C ASN A 90 2.24 12.21 -9.13
N GLN A 91 3.35 12.63 -9.73
CA GLN A 91 4.62 11.90 -9.66
C GLN A 91 5.16 11.84 -8.23
N ALA A 92 5.03 12.93 -7.45
CA ALA A 92 5.43 12.95 -6.05
C ALA A 92 4.60 11.96 -5.22
N ALA A 93 3.28 12.00 -5.34
CA ALA A 93 2.40 11.06 -4.62
C ALA A 93 2.64 9.59 -5.03
N VAL A 94 2.94 9.34 -6.31
CA VAL A 94 3.34 8.01 -6.79
C VAL A 94 4.68 7.59 -6.16
N ASN A 95 5.66 8.48 -6.16
CA ASN A 95 6.97 8.23 -5.56
C ASN A 95 6.83 7.92 -4.07
N ASP A 96 6.02 8.69 -3.33
CA ASP A 96 5.75 8.48 -1.91
C ASP A 96 5.07 7.12 -1.68
N ALA A 97 4.07 6.78 -2.48
CA ALA A 97 3.39 5.48 -2.36
C ALA A 97 4.31 4.30 -2.69
N VAL A 98 5.16 4.43 -3.70
CA VAL A 98 6.18 3.43 -4.05
C VAL A 98 7.20 3.31 -2.92
N PHE A 99 7.65 4.44 -2.37
CA PHE A 99 8.57 4.48 -1.24
C PHE A 99 8.00 3.77 -0.01
N GLU A 100 6.79 4.12 0.42
CA GLU A 100 6.12 3.51 1.56
C GLU A 100 5.94 2.00 1.37
N ALA A 101 5.54 1.57 0.17
CA ALA A 101 5.32 0.17 -0.13
C ALA A 101 6.63 -0.63 -0.13
N ILE A 102 7.70 -0.10 -0.74
CA ILE A 102 9.00 -0.77 -0.74
C ILE A 102 9.59 -0.80 0.67
N LYS A 103 9.46 0.28 1.45
CA LYS A 103 9.92 0.37 2.83
C LYS A 103 9.27 -0.71 3.69
N ALA A 104 7.95 -0.87 3.58
CA ALA A 104 7.22 -1.95 4.25
C ALA A 104 7.71 -3.34 3.79
N LYS A 105 7.98 -3.51 2.49
CA LYS A 105 8.45 -4.80 1.97
C LYS A 105 9.85 -5.15 2.47
N ILE A 106 10.77 -4.20 2.55
CA ILE A 106 12.11 -4.42 3.12
C ILE A 106 11.97 -4.83 4.59
N ALA A 107 11.13 -4.14 5.37
CA ALA A 107 10.90 -4.48 6.77
C ALA A 107 10.36 -5.92 6.94
N GLU A 108 9.42 -6.35 6.09
CA GLU A 108 8.94 -7.73 6.06
C GLU A 108 10.07 -8.74 5.74
N LEU A 109 10.89 -8.45 4.74
CA LEU A 109 12.00 -9.31 4.32
C LEU A 109 13.09 -9.42 5.39
N GLU A 110 13.39 -8.34 6.09
CA GLU A 110 14.34 -8.31 7.20
C GLU A 110 13.88 -9.15 8.39
N VAL A 111 12.59 -9.06 8.74
CA VAL A 111 11.98 -9.93 9.74
C VAL A 111 12.07 -11.39 9.28
N LYS A 112 11.69 -11.68 8.03
CA LYS A 112 11.75 -13.03 7.47
C LYS A 112 13.17 -13.60 7.51
N ARG A 113 14.17 -12.79 7.14
CA ARG A 113 15.58 -13.15 7.19
C ARG A 113 15.99 -13.54 8.62
N ALA A 114 15.71 -12.69 9.60
CA ALA A 114 16.04 -12.94 11.00
C ALA A 114 15.36 -14.22 11.53
N LEU A 115 14.12 -14.51 11.12
CA LEU A 115 13.43 -15.75 11.50
C LEU A 115 14.03 -17.02 10.91
N LEU A 116 14.80 -16.92 9.82
CA LEU A 116 15.46 -18.03 9.15
C LEU A 116 16.90 -18.27 9.62
N GLU A 117 17.58 -17.25 10.15
CA GLU A 117 18.97 -17.34 10.65
C GLU A 117 19.20 -18.47 11.68
N PRO A 118 18.25 -18.85 12.56
CA PRO A 118 18.46 -19.98 13.47
C PRO A 118 18.59 -21.34 12.77
N VAL A 119 18.14 -21.46 11.53
CA VAL A 119 18.03 -22.73 10.80
C VAL A 119 18.90 -22.76 9.53
N PHE A 120 19.22 -21.58 9.00
CA PHE A 120 19.99 -21.44 7.77
C PHE A 120 21.23 -20.57 7.97
N THR A 121 22.34 -20.99 7.38
CA THR A 121 23.55 -20.16 7.28
C THR A 121 23.34 -19.01 6.31
N SER A 122 24.21 -18.01 6.35
CA SER A 122 24.17 -16.87 5.43
C SER A 122 24.32 -17.27 3.96
N GLU A 123 24.96 -18.40 3.68
CA GLU A 123 25.19 -18.91 2.31
C GLU A 123 23.99 -19.70 1.76
N ALA A 124 23.01 -20.02 2.61
CA ALA A 124 21.84 -20.76 2.16
C ALA A 124 21.10 -19.99 1.04
N PRO A 125 20.69 -20.64 -0.06
CA PRO A 125 20.07 -19.97 -1.20
C PRO A 125 18.85 -19.12 -0.83
N VAL A 126 18.10 -19.52 0.20
CA VAL A 126 16.95 -18.77 0.71
C VAL A 126 17.36 -17.44 1.35
N ILE A 127 18.47 -17.39 2.09
CA ILE A 127 19.00 -16.17 2.69
C ILE A 127 19.57 -15.26 1.60
N GLN A 128 20.40 -15.82 0.69
CA GLN A 128 20.97 -15.08 -0.44
C GLN A 128 19.89 -14.44 -1.32
N LYS A 129 18.79 -15.17 -1.58
CA LYS A 129 17.64 -14.62 -2.31
C LYS A 129 17.00 -13.43 -1.59
N ILE A 130 16.81 -13.52 -0.27
CA ILE A 130 16.25 -12.42 0.53
C ILE A 130 17.19 -11.22 0.51
N ASP A 131 18.50 -11.44 0.66
CA ASP A 131 19.52 -10.39 0.69
C ASP A 131 19.58 -9.63 -0.64
N SER A 132 19.57 -10.36 -1.75
CA SER A 132 19.49 -9.78 -3.10
C SER A 132 18.22 -8.97 -3.32
N GLN A 133 17.06 -9.45 -2.81
CA GLN A 133 15.80 -8.71 -2.90
C GLN A 133 15.82 -7.43 -2.07
N ILE A 134 16.33 -7.47 -0.83
CA ILE A 134 16.51 -6.29 0.02
C ILE A 134 17.44 -5.28 -0.66
N GLY A 135 18.55 -5.74 -1.24
CA GLY A 135 19.49 -4.90 -1.98
C GLY A 135 18.84 -4.15 -3.15
N SER A 136 18.12 -4.88 -4.01
CA SER A 136 17.41 -4.30 -5.15
C SER A 136 16.33 -3.29 -4.74
N LEU A 137 15.51 -3.65 -3.75
CA LEU A 137 14.49 -2.75 -3.20
C LEU A 137 15.11 -1.48 -2.60
N SER A 138 16.24 -1.60 -1.90
CA SER A 138 16.98 -0.46 -1.33
C SER A 138 17.53 0.46 -2.42
N GLN A 139 18.08 -0.12 -3.50
CA GLN A 139 18.51 0.66 -4.67
C GLN A 139 17.35 1.39 -5.33
N ARG A 140 16.17 0.75 -5.42
CA ARG A 140 14.97 1.40 -5.98
C ARG A 140 14.53 2.60 -5.15
N ILE A 141 14.49 2.46 -3.83
CA ILE A 141 14.18 3.58 -2.93
C ILE A 141 15.22 4.70 -3.06
N ALA A 142 16.52 4.40 -3.09
CA ALA A 142 17.57 5.42 -3.19
C ALA A 142 17.44 6.29 -4.46
N LYS A 143 16.90 5.73 -5.56
CA LYS A 143 16.59 6.47 -6.80
C LYS A 143 15.38 7.39 -6.68
N ILE A 144 14.42 7.06 -5.82
CA ILE A 144 13.16 7.81 -5.66
C ILE A 144 13.28 8.86 -4.55
N GLN A 145 13.95 8.51 -3.46
CA GLN A 145 14.11 9.33 -2.27
C GLN A 145 15.50 9.10 -1.67
N PRO A 146 16.50 9.92 -2.02
CA PRO A 146 17.92 9.68 -1.64
C PRO A 146 18.17 9.64 -0.13
N ASP A 147 17.46 10.48 0.66
CA ASP A 147 17.66 10.63 2.10
C ASP A 147 16.69 9.78 2.95
N ASN A 148 16.59 8.50 2.63
CA ASN A 148 15.58 7.60 3.21
C ASN A 148 16.08 6.73 4.38
N LYS A 149 17.39 6.71 4.66
CA LYS A 149 18.01 5.71 5.54
C LYS A 149 17.39 5.66 6.94
N ALA A 150 17.11 6.83 7.54
CA ALA A 150 16.50 6.92 8.86
C ALA A 150 15.07 6.35 8.86
N ALA A 151 14.26 6.71 7.86
CA ALA A 151 12.89 6.22 7.71
C ALA A 151 12.85 4.70 7.49
N LEU A 152 13.78 4.17 6.66
CA LEU A 152 13.91 2.74 6.43
C LEU A 152 14.32 1.98 7.69
N ASN A 153 15.36 2.44 8.39
CA ASN A 153 15.81 1.83 9.64
C ASN A 153 14.70 1.85 10.70
N HIS A 154 13.97 2.96 10.83
CA HIS A 154 12.83 3.05 11.73
C HIS A 154 11.76 2.00 11.39
N ALA A 155 11.35 1.89 10.12
CA ALA A 155 10.34 0.92 9.70
C ALA A 155 10.78 -0.54 9.94
N VAL A 156 12.05 -0.86 9.68
CA VAL A 156 12.62 -2.18 9.97
C VAL A 156 12.62 -2.47 11.47
N SER A 157 13.07 -1.52 12.29
CA SER A 157 13.10 -1.64 13.75
C SER A 157 11.69 -1.86 14.32
N GLU A 158 10.70 -1.12 13.86
CA GLU A 158 9.30 -1.27 14.30
C GLU A 158 8.73 -2.64 13.90
N ALA A 159 9.00 -3.12 12.68
CA ALA A 159 8.57 -4.45 12.25
C ALA A 159 9.23 -5.57 13.08
N ILE A 160 10.52 -5.43 13.41
CA ILE A 160 11.23 -6.39 14.26
C ILE A 160 10.66 -6.38 15.68
N LYS A 161 10.44 -5.20 16.28
CA LYS A 161 9.82 -5.08 17.61
C LYS A 161 8.42 -5.71 17.63
N ALA A 162 7.59 -5.43 16.63
CA ALA A 162 6.27 -6.03 16.50
C ALA A 162 6.35 -7.56 16.48
N LYS A 163 7.29 -8.12 15.71
CA LYS A 163 7.48 -9.57 15.65
C LYS A 163 8.02 -10.17 16.95
N ILE A 164 8.91 -9.46 17.65
CA ILE A 164 9.38 -9.86 18.99
C ILE A 164 8.19 -9.92 19.96
N THR A 165 7.32 -8.92 19.97
CA THR A 165 6.13 -8.89 20.83
C THR A 165 5.20 -10.07 20.53
N GLU A 166 4.93 -10.34 19.25
CA GLU A 166 4.12 -11.49 18.81
C GLU A 166 4.73 -12.82 19.29
N LEU A 167 6.04 -13.01 19.12
CA LEU A 167 6.72 -14.23 19.54
C LEU A 167 6.81 -14.37 21.06
N LYS A 168 6.96 -13.27 21.81
CA LYS A 168 6.91 -13.30 23.29
C LYS A 168 5.53 -13.73 23.78
N ALA A 169 4.46 -13.21 23.18
CA ALA A 169 3.10 -13.64 23.49
C ALA A 169 2.88 -15.12 23.17
N LYS A 170 3.33 -15.56 21.99
CA LYS A 170 3.24 -16.98 21.57
C LYS A 170 4.03 -17.90 22.50
N ARG A 171 5.25 -17.53 22.88
CA ARG A 171 6.09 -18.27 23.82
C ARG A 171 5.39 -18.44 25.18
N SER A 172 4.81 -17.37 25.72
CA SER A 172 4.11 -17.41 27.00
C SER A 172 2.91 -18.36 26.94
N LEU A 173 2.15 -18.36 25.84
CA LEU A 173 1.05 -19.30 25.65
C LEU A 173 1.53 -20.75 25.59
N GLU A 174 2.57 -21.03 24.79
CA GLU A 174 3.11 -22.39 24.67
C GLU A 174 3.73 -22.89 25.98
N ALA A 175 4.38 -22.03 26.78
CA ALA A 175 4.94 -22.41 28.07
C ALA A 175 3.88 -22.75 29.14
N THR A 176 2.60 -22.36 28.94
CA THR A 176 1.49 -22.81 29.80
C THR A 176 0.95 -24.18 29.41
N GLN A 177 1.22 -24.62 28.17
CA GLN A 177 0.69 -25.86 27.60
C GLN A 177 1.75 -26.97 27.58
N ASP A 178 3.01 -26.59 27.38
CA ASP A 178 4.16 -27.48 27.24
C ASP A 178 5.23 -27.22 28.31
N SER A 179 6.15 -28.18 28.48
CA SER A 179 7.39 -27.95 29.20
C SER A 179 8.20 -26.80 28.57
N SER A 180 8.88 -26.01 29.40
CA SER A 180 9.82 -24.95 28.97
C SER A 180 10.93 -25.42 28.03
N THR A 181 11.17 -26.73 27.93
CA THR A 181 12.16 -27.37 27.05
C THR A 181 11.53 -27.98 25.80
N SER A 182 10.26 -27.69 25.49
CA SER A 182 9.63 -28.24 24.29
C SER A 182 10.36 -27.74 23.03
N PRO A 183 10.37 -28.54 21.95
CA PRO A 183 10.96 -28.13 20.68
C PRO A 183 10.37 -26.80 20.16
N ASN A 184 9.08 -26.55 20.44
CA ASN A 184 8.40 -25.33 20.03
C ASN A 184 8.92 -24.10 20.79
N VAL A 185 8.97 -24.17 22.13
CA VAL A 185 9.52 -23.09 22.98
C VAL A 185 10.97 -22.80 22.61
N THR A 186 11.78 -23.84 22.42
CA THR A 186 13.20 -23.70 22.01
C THR A 186 13.34 -23.05 20.62
N SER A 187 12.46 -23.39 19.68
CA SER A 187 12.41 -22.75 18.36
C SER A 187 12.05 -21.27 18.45
N ILE A 188 11.08 -20.92 19.29
CA ILE A 188 10.69 -19.51 19.52
C ILE A 188 11.84 -18.73 20.15
N ASP A 189 12.52 -19.30 21.15
CA ASP A 189 13.64 -18.65 21.83
C ASP A 189 14.81 -18.36 20.89
N SER A 190 15.09 -19.30 19.98
CA SER A 190 16.12 -19.12 18.95
C SER A 190 15.75 -17.98 17.98
N LYS A 191 14.48 -17.90 17.56
CA LYS A 191 13.96 -16.81 16.71
C LYS A 191 13.97 -15.46 17.42
N LEU A 192 13.60 -15.41 18.70
CA LEU A 192 13.65 -14.20 19.52
C LEU A 192 15.09 -13.66 19.62
N LYS A 193 16.05 -14.54 19.94
CA LYS A 193 17.47 -14.15 20.02
C LYS A 193 17.99 -13.59 18.69
N SER A 194 17.59 -14.20 17.57
CA SER A 194 17.96 -13.71 16.24
C SER A 194 17.38 -12.32 15.94
N LEU A 195 16.09 -12.11 16.20
CA LEU A 195 15.43 -10.81 16.02
C LEU A 195 16.02 -9.73 16.93
N GLU A 196 16.29 -10.04 18.19
CA GLU A 196 16.91 -9.10 19.15
C GLU A 196 18.33 -8.71 18.70
N LYS A 197 19.13 -9.68 18.22
CA LYS A 197 20.45 -9.39 17.62
C LYS A 197 20.33 -8.46 16.42
N ARG A 198 19.36 -8.70 15.54
CA ARG A 198 19.14 -7.87 14.35
C ARG A 198 18.68 -6.45 14.71
N LEU A 199 17.88 -6.29 15.78
CA LEU A 199 17.41 -5.00 16.27
C LEU A 199 18.56 -4.14 16.80
N VAL A 200 19.51 -4.74 17.54
CA VAL A 200 20.68 -4.03 18.11
C VAL A 200 21.66 -3.56 17.02
N GLY A 201 21.72 -4.25 15.88
CA GLY A 201 22.61 -3.91 14.77
C GLY A 201 22.12 -2.82 13.83
N ARG A 202 21.09 -2.03 14.20
CA ARG A 202 20.47 -1.00 13.37
C ARG A 202 20.81 0.40 13.84
#